data_AF-A0ABD3M7C1-F1
#
_entry.id   AF-A0ABD3M7C1-F1
#
_cell.length_a   1.000
_cell.length_b   1.000
_cell.length_c   1.000
_cell.angle_alpha   90.00
_cell.angle_beta   90.00
_cell.angle_gamma   90.00
#
_symmetry.space_group_name_H-M   'P 1'
#
loop_
_entity.id
_entity.type
_entity.pdbx_description
1 polymer ?
#
loop_
_entity_poly.entity_id
_entity_poly.type
_entity_poly.pdbx_seq_one_letter_code
_entity_poly.pdbx_strand_id
1 'polypeptide(L)'
;MKLPIIAALAGSAAAFAPATPSVAKTSALGVAYNPEFGGEDFDPLGLGKMHEIKGAFPNMFPHTQYLEESEIKHGRMAMLAWTGVWATESGLHFPGAPVADDWATALPVWAREDPGGFGLILAFIMIAEGEGVSHAGDNFRGVSKKTPGDMGFDWMGMTKKLSADKLERYKTVEKKNGRAAMIAMASLFAFKSIPGSVPIMDFLGAN
;
A
#
# COMPACT_ATOMS: atom_id res chain seq x y z
N MET A 1 43.36 -36.17 61.49
CA MET A 1 42.17 -36.61 60.72
C MET A 1 40.97 -35.76 61.15
N LYS A 2 40.17 -35.29 60.18
CA LYS A 2 38.80 -34.68 60.31
C LYS A 2 38.68 -33.15 60.51
N LEU A 3 38.99 -32.39 59.45
CA LEU A 3 38.15 -31.28 58.94
C LEU A 3 37.68 -31.79 57.57
N PRO A 4 36.37 -31.99 57.25
CA PRO A 4 35.46 -30.87 56.91
C PRO A 4 33.93 -31.23 56.94
N ILE A 5 33.10 -30.67 57.83
CA ILE A 5 31.62 -30.89 57.72
C ILE A 5 30.80 -29.58 57.84
N ILE A 6 31.35 -28.48 58.33
CA ILE A 6 30.53 -27.29 58.64
C ILE A 6 30.35 -26.33 57.43
N ALA A 7 31.11 -26.50 56.33
CA ALA A 7 31.03 -25.59 55.17
C ALA A 7 29.85 -25.86 54.22
N ALA A 8 29.11 -26.97 54.36
CA ALA A 8 28.06 -27.36 53.41
C ALA A 8 26.68 -26.74 53.68
N LEU A 9 26.44 -26.14 54.86
CA LEU A 9 25.13 -25.61 55.25
C LEU A 9 24.93 -24.12 54.94
N ALA A 10 25.98 -23.38 54.60
CA ALA A 10 25.87 -21.98 54.18
C ALA A 10 25.51 -21.80 52.69
N GLY A 11 25.52 -22.88 51.89
CA GLY A 11 25.28 -22.83 50.45
C GLY A 11 23.81 -22.84 50.03
N SER A 12 22.85 -23.04 50.94
CA SER A 12 21.46 -23.36 50.57
C SER A 12 20.46 -22.19 50.67
N ALA A 13 20.91 -20.98 51.06
CA ALA A 13 20.01 -19.83 51.23
C ALA A 13 19.96 -18.86 50.03
N ALA A 14 20.80 -19.04 49.00
CA ALA A 14 20.87 -18.15 47.83
C ALA A 14 20.02 -18.61 46.63
N ALA A 15 19.38 -19.79 46.70
CA ALA A 15 18.66 -20.38 45.57
C ALA A 15 17.20 -19.89 45.40
N PHE A 16 16.71 -19.02 46.29
CA PHE A 16 15.35 -18.47 46.24
C PHE A 16 15.33 -16.95 46.42
N ALA A 17 16.25 -16.23 45.76
CA ALA A 17 16.00 -14.81 45.50
C ALA A 17 14.85 -14.71 44.47
N PRO A 18 13.82 -13.86 44.67
CA PRO A 18 12.83 -13.62 43.64
C PRO A 18 13.58 -13.04 42.44
N ALA A 19 13.67 -13.80 41.35
CA ALA A 19 14.08 -13.25 40.08
C ALA A 19 13.10 -12.11 39.81
N THR A 20 13.57 -10.86 39.88
CA THR A 20 12.83 -9.73 39.34
C THR A 20 12.50 -10.15 37.92
N PRO A 21 11.21 -10.28 37.54
CA PRO A 21 10.91 -10.48 36.15
C PRO A 21 11.55 -9.29 35.46
N SER A 22 12.56 -9.55 34.64
CA SER A 22 12.88 -8.68 33.54
C SER A 22 11.58 -8.68 32.74
N VAL A 23 10.70 -7.73 33.06
CA VAL A 23 9.61 -7.35 32.20
C VAL A 23 10.37 -6.93 30.96
N ALA A 24 10.46 -7.86 30.00
CA ALA A 24 10.80 -7.53 28.64
C ALA A 24 9.98 -6.27 28.38
N LYS A 25 10.66 -5.16 28.14
CA LYS A 25 9.99 -3.98 27.63
C LYS A 25 9.40 -4.48 26.31
N THR A 26 8.15 -4.93 26.33
CA THR A 26 7.27 -4.82 25.19
C THR A 26 7.27 -3.34 24.92
N SER A 27 8.23 -2.91 24.10
CA SER A 27 8.02 -1.76 23.26
C SER A 27 6.59 -1.91 22.78
N ALA A 28 5.78 -0.90 23.14
CA ALA A 28 4.47 -0.72 22.58
C ALA A 28 4.52 -1.17 21.12
N LEU A 29 3.48 -1.87 20.65
CA LEU A 29 3.28 -2.19 19.23
C LEU A 29 3.36 -0.88 18.42
N GLY A 30 4.56 -0.38 18.16
CA GLY A 30 4.88 0.39 17.00
C GLY A 30 4.60 -0.58 15.88
N VAL A 31 3.70 -0.19 14.99
CA VAL A 31 3.48 -0.91 13.74
C VAL A 31 4.86 -1.04 13.12
N ALA A 32 5.45 -2.23 13.21
CA ALA A 32 6.78 -2.45 12.66
C ALA A 32 6.70 -2.09 11.18
N TYR A 33 7.44 -1.07 10.78
CA TYR A 33 7.59 -0.70 9.39
C TYR A 33 8.13 -1.93 8.63
N ASN A 34 7.48 -2.35 7.54
CA ASN A 34 7.87 -3.51 6.73
C ASN A 34 8.45 -4.71 7.53
N PRO A 35 7.64 -5.40 8.37
CA PRO A 35 8.14 -6.51 9.19
C PRO A 35 8.59 -7.69 8.34
N GLU A 36 8.08 -7.79 7.11
CA GLU A 36 8.41 -8.83 6.11
C GLU A 36 9.83 -8.68 5.55
N PHE A 37 10.41 -7.47 5.65
CA PHE A 37 11.77 -7.15 5.18
C PHE A 37 12.68 -6.73 6.34
N GLY A 38 12.37 -7.15 7.57
CA GLY A 38 13.20 -6.87 8.74
C GLY A 38 13.28 -5.39 9.14
N GLY A 39 12.33 -4.57 8.71
CA GLY A 39 12.36 -3.11 8.94
C GLY A 39 12.99 -2.31 7.80
N GLU A 40 13.49 -2.97 6.76
CA GLU A 40 14.09 -2.30 5.60
C GLU A 40 13.09 -2.14 4.44
N ASP A 41 13.43 -1.26 3.51
CA ASP A 41 12.70 -1.10 2.25
C ASP A 41 13.08 -2.20 1.26
N PHE A 42 12.09 -2.81 0.63
CA PHE A 42 12.31 -3.77 -0.45
C PHE A 42 12.72 -3.04 -1.73
N ASP A 43 14.02 -2.78 -1.87
CA ASP A 43 14.60 -2.17 -3.07
C ASP A 43 15.83 -2.95 -3.55
N PRO A 44 15.65 -4.13 -4.16
CA PRO A 44 16.76 -4.95 -4.66
C PRO A 44 17.50 -4.31 -5.85
N LEU A 45 16.87 -3.36 -6.55
CA LEU A 45 17.42 -2.69 -7.73
C LEU A 45 17.99 -1.30 -7.43
N GLY A 46 17.85 -0.80 -6.20
CA GLY A 46 18.33 0.52 -5.79
C GLY A 46 17.59 1.68 -6.45
N LEU A 47 16.35 1.47 -6.89
CA LEU A 47 15.57 2.46 -7.64
C LEU A 47 15.25 3.71 -6.81
N GLY A 48 15.08 3.57 -5.49
CA GLY A 48 14.85 4.68 -4.59
C GLY A 48 16.06 5.62 -4.47
N LYS A 49 17.28 5.10 -4.69
CA LYS A 49 18.54 5.84 -4.56
C LYS A 49 19.03 6.42 -5.88
N MET A 50 18.28 6.27 -6.98
CA MET A 50 18.70 6.76 -8.30
C MET A 50 18.85 8.29 -8.38
N HIS A 51 18.14 9.03 -7.51
CA HIS A 51 18.26 10.48 -7.41
C HIS A 51 19.62 10.94 -6.82
N GLU A 52 20.38 10.06 -6.18
CA GLU A 52 21.69 10.36 -5.57
C GLU A 52 22.88 10.01 -6.48
N ILE A 53 22.63 9.48 -7.69
CA ILE A 53 23.68 9.05 -8.62
C ILE A 53 24.51 10.27 -9.06
N LYS A 54 25.76 10.32 -8.58
CA LYS A 54 26.74 11.33 -8.94
C LYS A 54 27.10 11.20 -10.42
N GLY A 55 26.68 12.16 -11.23
CA GLY A 55 26.93 12.22 -12.68
C GLY A 55 25.67 12.25 -13.56
N ALA A 56 24.49 12.06 -12.97
CA ALA A 56 23.22 12.30 -13.65
C ALA A 56 22.89 13.80 -13.72
N PHE A 57 22.14 14.22 -14.74
CA PHE A 57 21.66 15.59 -14.83
C PHE A 57 20.74 15.94 -13.64
N PRO A 58 20.76 17.19 -13.14
CA PRO A 58 19.83 17.62 -12.10
C PRO A 58 18.38 17.34 -12.55
N ASN A 59 17.58 16.68 -11.69
CA ASN A 59 16.20 16.28 -11.99
C ASN A 59 16.06 15.26 -13.16
N MET A 60 17.04 14.39 -13.37
CA MET A 60 16.92 13.29 -14.33
C MET A 60 16.12 12.11 -13.75
N PHE A 61 16.25 11.85 -12.45
CA PHE A 61 15.58 10.76 -11.76
C PHE A 61 14.59 11.29 -10.71
N PRO A 62 13.45 10.61 -10.53
CA PRO A 62 12.47 11.00 -9.52
C PRO A 62 13.05 10.83 -8.12
N HIS A 63 12.80 11.82 -7.25
CA HIS A 63 13.05 11.69 -5.82
C HIS A 63 12.15 10.62 -5.17
N THR A 64 12.56 10.06 -4.03
CA THR A 64 11.81 9.02 -3.30
C THR A 64 10.36 9.42 -2.98
N GLN A 65 10.13 10.70 -2.67
CA GLN A 65 8.80 11.26 -2.44
C GLN A 65 7.84 11.08 -3.64
N TYR A 66 8.34 11.20 -4.87
CA TYR A 66 7.54 10.98 -6.07
C TYR A 66 7.21 9.50 -6.25
N LEU A 67 8.16 8.60 -5.95
CA LEU A 67 7.94 7.16 -6.00
C LEU A 67 6.90 6.70 -4.97
N GLU A 68 6.95 7.24 -3.75
CA GLU A 68 5.94 6.97 -2.73
C GLU A 68 4.55 7.51 -3.09
N GLU A 69 4.48 8.73 -3.62
CA GLU A 69 3.19 9.29 -4.07
C GLU A 69 2.59 8.48 -5.22
N SER A 70 3.43 8.08 -6.18
CA SER A 70 2.99 7.28 -7.32
C SER A 70 2.56 5.87 -6.89
N GLU A 71 3.25 5.24 -5.94
CA GLU A 71 2.80 3.98 -5.33
C GLU A 71 1.40 4.11 -4.71
N ILE A 72 1.16 5.16 -3.92
CA ILE A 72 -0.13 5.37 -3.27
C ILE A 72 -1.24 5.62 -4.31
N LYS A 73 -0.97 6.42 -5.36
CA LYS A 73 -1.93 6.67 -6.44
C LYS A 73 -2.29 5.38 -7.18
N HIS A 74 -1.30 4.59 -7.61
CA HIS A 74 -1.54 3.31 -8.27
C HIS A 74 -2.28 2.33 -7.36
N GLY A 75 -1.91 2.28 -6.07
CA GLY A 75 -2.61 1.46 -5.08
C GLY A 75 -4.08 1.83 -4.92
N ARG A 76 -4.42 3.12 -4.82
CA ARG A 76 -5.81 3.59 -4.74
C ARG A 76 -6.61 3.28 -5.99
N MET A 77 -6.03 3.55 -7.17
CA MET A 77 -6.69 3.25 -8.45
C MET A 77 -6.92 1.74 -8.61
N ALA A 78 -5.95 0.90 -8.24
CA ALA A 78 -6.09 -0.55 -8.28
C ALA A 78 -7.12 -1.08 -7.28
N MET A 79 -7.21 -0.51 -6.07
CA MET A 79 -8.25 -0.87 -5.10
C MET A 79 -9.65 -0.56 -5.63
N LEU A 80 -9.86 0.63 -6.22
CA LEU A 80 -11.13 1.01 -6.83
C LEU A 80 -11.47 0.12 -8.03
N ALA A 81 -10.49 -0.14 -8.90
CA ALA A 81 -10.67 -1.00 -10.07
C ALA A 81 -11.05 -2.43 -9.65
N TRP A 82 -10.37 -3.00 -8.65
CA TRP A 82 -10.68 -4.34 -8.14
C TRP A 82 -12.11 -4.42 -7.63
N THR A 83 -12.54 -3.49 -6.77
CA THR A 83 -13.92 -3.48 -6.28
C THR A 83 -14.94 -3.19 -7.38
N GLY A 84 -14.56 -2.42 -8.40
CA GLY A 84 -15.40 -2.10 -9.55
C GLY A 84 -15.72 -3.33 -10.39
N VAL A 85 -14.72 -4.18 -10.67
CA VAL A 85 -14.90 -5.45 -11.40
C VAL A 85 -15.92 -6.34 -10.69
N TRP A 86 -15.76 -6.54 -9.38
CA TRP A 86 -16.70 -7.36 -8.61
C TRP A 86 -18.10 -6.75 -8.50
N ALA A 87 -18.20 -5.42 -8.42
CA ALA A 87 -19.49 -4.74 -8.44
C ALA A 87 -20.21 -4.97 -9.79
N THR A 88 -19.51 -4.82 -10.91
CA THR A 88 -20.09 -5.05 -12.25
C THR A 88 -20.47 -6.52 -12.46
N GLU A 89 -19.64 -7.47 -12.00
CA GLU A 89 -19.94 -8.91 -12.08
C GLU A 89 -21.12 -9.31 -11.19
N SER A 90 -21.32 -8.62 -10.06
CA SER A 90 -22.49 -8.83 -9.19
C SER A 90 -23.80 -8.27 -9.78
N GLY A 91 -23.75 -7.64 -10.96
CA GLY A 91 -24.90 -7.04 -11.63
C GLY A 91 -25.26 -5.63 -11.13
N LEU A 92 -24.39 -4.97 -10.36
CA LEU A 92 -24.57 -3.59 -9.96
C LEU A 92 -24.19 -2.67 -11.12
N HIS A 93 -25.17 -2.31 -11.93
CA HIS A 93 -25.02 -1.33 -13.01
C HIS A 93 -25.80 -0.05 -12.70
N PHE A 94 -25.23 1.09 -13.09
CA PHE A 94 -25.95 2.36 -12.98
C PHE A 94 -27.17 2.35 -13.92
N PRO A 95 -28.36 2.77 -13.43
CA PRO A 95 -29.55 2.82 -14.28
C PRO A 95 -29.32 3.81 -15.42
N GLY A 96 -29.42 3.32 -16.66
CA GLY A 96 -29.21 4.12 -17.88
C GLY A 96 -27.75 4.13 -18.39
N ALA A 97 -26.81 3.44 -17.75
CA ALA A 97 -25.48 3.22 -18.29
C ALA A 97 -25.51 2.10 -19.35
N PRO A 98 -24.67 2.19 -20.40
CA PRO A 98 -24.56 1.12 -21.38
C PRO A 98 -24.01 -0.15 -20.74
N VAL A 99 -24.66 -1.28 -21.04
CA VAL A 99 -24.29 -2.59 -20.49
C VAL A 99 -23.38 -3.28 -21.49
N ALA A 100 -22.18 -3.62 -21.06
CA ALA A 100 -21.27 -4.48 -21.80
C ALA A 100 -21.27 -5.87 -21.19
N ASP A 101 -21.12 -6.90 -22.02
CA ASP A 101 -21.10 -8.30 -21.59
C ASP A 101 -19.87 -8.66 -20.75
N ASP A 102 -18.81 -7.86 -20.83
CA ASP A 102 -17.55 -8.08 -20.14
C ASP A 102 -16.93 -6.76 -19.67
N TRP A 103 -16.45 -6.73 -18.42
CA TRP A 103 -15.86 -5.55 -17.81
C TRP A 103 -14.56 -5.13 -18.51
N ALA A 104 -13.79 -6.09 -19.07
CA ALA A 104 -12.53 -5.80 -19.77
C ALA A 104 -12.75 -5.04 -21.09
N THR A 105 -13.91 -5.23 -21.74
CA THR A 105 -14.28 -4.54 -22.98
C THR A 105 -15.28 -3.40 -22.80
N ALA A 106 -15.69 -3.11 -21.55
CA ALA A 106 -16.75 -2.15 -21.27
C ALA A 106 -16.37 -0.69 -21.60
N LEU A 107 -15.09 -0.33 -21.43
CA LEU A 107 -14.59 1.04 -21.69
C LEU A 107 -14.86 1.55 -23.12
N PRO A 108 -14.46 0.84 -24.19
CA PRO A 108 -14.72 1.28 -25.56
C PRO A 108 -16.21 1.27 -25.93
N VAL A 109 -17.00 0.37 -25.34
CA VAL A 109 -18.47 0.34 -25.53
C VAL A 109 -19.09 1.60 -24.94
N TRP A 110 -18.72 1.95 -23.70
CA TRP A 110 -19.25 3.14 -23.04
C TRP A 110 -18.84 4.43 -23.75
N ALA A 111 -17.59 4.55 -24.19
CA ALA A 111 -17.14 5.71 -24.97
C ALA A 111 -17.88 5.89 -26.30
N ARG A 112 -18.41 4.81 -26.88
CA ARG A 112 -19.18 4.84 -28.13
C ARG A 112 -20.66 5.13 -27.91
N GLU A 113 -21.26 4.53 -26.89
CA GLU A 113 -22.70 4.61 -26.64
C GLU A 113 -23.10 5.86 -25.85
N ASP A 114 -22.26 6.31 -24.93
CA ASP A 114 -22.45 7.55 -24.16
C ASP A 114 -21.14 8.36 -24.09
N PRO A 115 -20.77 9.03 -25.19
CA PRO A 115 -19.58 9.89 -25.22
C PRO A 115 -19.71 11.08 -24.26
N GLY A 116 -20.93 11.50 -23.91
CA GLY A 116 -21.18 12.60 -23.00
C GLY A 116 -20.82 12.26 -21.56
N GLY A 117 -21.34 11.14 -21.04
CA GLY A 117 -21.00 10.66 -19.69
C GLY A 117 -19.54 10.24 -19.57
N PHE A 118 -18.99 9.58 -20.60
CA PHE A 118 -17.56 9.24 -20.65
C PHE A 118 -16.69 10.51 -20.60
N GLY A 119 -17.03 11.53 -21.39
CA GLY A 119 -16.32 12.82 -21.40
C GLY A 119 -16.39 13.56 -20.05
N LEU A 120 -17.52 13.48 -19.34
CA LEU A 120 -17.67 14.10 -18.02
C LEU A 120 -16.76 13.45 -16.97
N ILE A 121 -16.69 12.11 -16.96
CA ILE A 121 -15.81 11.39 -16.01
C ILE A 121 -14.34 11.65 -16.32
N LEU A 122 -13.96 11.67 -17.61
CA LEU A 122 -12.61 12.09 -17.99
C LEU A 122 -12.30 13.54 -17.59
N ALA A 123 -13.26 14.47 -17.74
CA ALA A 123 -13.07 15.85 -17.30
C ALA A 123 -12.89 15.94 -15.78
N PHE A 124 -13.64 15.15 -15.00
CA PHE A 124 -13.46 15.08 -13.55
C PHE A 124 -12.08 14.53 -13.17
N ILE A 125 -11.62 13.47 -13.83
CA ILE A 125 -10.27 12.93 -13.65
C ILE A 125 -9.22 13.98 -14.01
N MET A 126 -9.38 14.70 -15.13
CA MET A 126 -8.44 15.76 -15.52
C MET A 126 -8.35 16.89 -14.50
N ILE A 127 -9.46 17.29 -13.87
CA ILE A 127 -9.43 18.31 -12.82
C ILE A 127 -8.72 17.78 -11.57
N ALA A 128 -9.08 16.57 -11.13
CA ALA A 128 -8.48 15.93 -9.96
C ALA A 128 -6.96 15.68 -10.14
N GLU A 129 -6.55 15.23 -11.32
CA GLU A 129 -5.14 15.04 -11.66
C GLU A 129 -4.43 16.38 -11.92
N GLY A 130 -5.09 17.37 -12.51
CA GLY A 130 -4.53 18.69 -12.78
C GLY A 130 -4.06 19.41 -11.52
N GLU A 131 -4.82 19.33 -10.43
CA GLU A 131 -4.37 19.81 -9.12
C GLU A 131 -3.17 19.01 -8.61
N GLY A 132 -3.15 17.69 -8.83
CA GLY A 132 -2.04 16.81 -8.47
C GLY A 132 -0.74 17.07 -9.26
N VAL A 133 -0.82 17.44 -10.54
CA VAL A 133 0.34 17.69 -11.41
C VAL A 133 1.18 18.87 -10.93
N SER A 134 0.54 19.91 -10.41
CA SER A 134 1.25 21.08 -9.85
C SER A 134 2.16 20.71 -8.68
N HIS A 135 1.82 19.65 -7.94
CA HIS A 135 2.60 19.14 -6.81
C HIS A 135 3.57 18.02 -7.22
N ALA A 136 3.25 17.28 -8.29
CA ALA A 136 4.08 16.20 -8.81
C ALA A 136 5.47 16.70 -9.23
N GLY A 137 5.57 17.91 -9.80
CA GLY A 137 6.84 18.53 -10.15
C GLY A 137 7.74 18.84 -8.95
N ASP A 138 7.14 19.28 -7.83
CA ASP A 138 7.87 19.55 -6.59
C ASP A 138 8.26 18.26 -5.86
N ASN A 139 7.39 17.24 -5.89
CA ASN A 139 7.69 15.89 -5.37
C ASN A 139 8.80 15.22 -6.18
N PHE A 140 8.85 15.43 -7.50
CA PHE A 140 9.91 14.91 -8.36
C PHE A 140 11.28 15.49 -8.00
N ARG A 141 11.32 16.77 -7.60
CA ARG A 141 12.53 17.49 -7.18
C ARG A 141 12.86 17.34 -5.68
N GLY A 142 11.97 16.71 -4.89
CA GLY A 142 12.12 16.57 -3.44
C GLY A 142 11.95 17.87 -2.64
N VAL A 143 11.36 18.91 -3.24
CA VAL A 143 11.19 20.24 -2.61
C VAL A 143 9.83 20.37 -1.90
N SER A 144 8.96 19.38 -2.07
CA SER A 144 7.61 19.40 -1.53
C SER A 144 7.58 19.33 0.00
N LYS A 145 6.70 20.14 0.59
CA LYS A 145 6.42 20.18 2.03
C LYS A 145 5.20 19.36 2.43
N LYS A 146 4.48 18.77 1.46
CA LYS A 146 3.28 17.96 1.71
C LYS A 146 3.66 16.50 1.90
N THR A 147 2.92 15.79 2.76
CA THR A 147 3.08 14.34 2.87
C THR A 147 2.68 13.66 1.56
N PRO A 148 3.50 12.75 1.00
CA PRO A 148 3.19 12.05 -0.24
C PRO A 148 1.82 11.37 -0.19
N GLY A 149 1.00 11.57 -1.23
CA GLY A 149 -0.33 10.97 -1.36
C GLY A 149 -1.45 11.64 -0.55
N ASP A 150 -1.18 12.73 0.17
CA ASP A 150 -2.22 13.52 0.84
C ASP A 150 -2.86 14.53 -0.11
N MET A 151 -4.10 14.25 -0.52
CA MET A 151 -4.91 15.14 -1.35
C MET A 151 -5.78 16.09 -0.53
N GLY A 152 -5.66 16.10 0.81
CA GLY A 152 -6.48 16.93 1.69
C GLY A 152 -7.97 16.55 1.71
N PHE A 153 -8.32 15.38 1.17
CA PHE A 153 -9.69 14.88 1.08
C PHE A 153 -10.18 14.33 2.43
N ASP A 154 -10.29 15.20 3.43
CA ASP A 154 -10.85 14.87 4.76
C ASP A 154 -12.14 15.66 5.02
N TRP A 155 -13.17 15.41 4.20
CA TRP A 155 -14.49 16.03 4.35
C TRP A 155 -15.11 15.76 5.72
N MET A 156 -14.81 14.62 6.34
CA MET A 156 -15.42 14.18 7.61
C MET A 156 -14.54 14.48 8.84
N GLY A 157 -13.36 15.07 8.65
CA GLY A 157 -12.42 15.39 9.74
C GLY A 157 -11.91 14.16 10.50
N MET A 158 -11.90 12.98 9.86
CA MET A 158 -11.51 11.71 10.50
C MET A 158 -10.02 11.65 10.80
N THR A 159 -9.17 12.36 10.04
CA THR A 159 -7.72 12.37 10.28
C THR A 159 -7.35 13.14 11.56
N LYS A 160 -8.10 14.22 11.88
CA LYS A 160 -7.87 15.05 13.07
C LYS A 160 -8.34 14.39 14.37
N LYS A 161 -9.20 13.38 14.29
CA LYS A 161 -9.75 12.65 15.45
C LYS A 161 -8.97 11.39 15.81
N LEU A 162 -7.99 11.00 15.00
CA LEU A 162 -7.18 9.80 15.19
C LEU A 162 -5.90 10.10 15.97
N SER A 163 -5.47 9.16 16.81
CA SER A 163 -4.14 9.21 17.42
C SER A 163 -3.05 8.99 16.35
N ALA A 164 -1.87 9.56 16.54
CA ALA A 164 -0.75 9.46 15.60
C ALA A 164 -0.42 8.00 15.22
N ASP A 165 -0.37 7.10 16.22
CA ASP A 165 -0.11 5.68 16.02
C ASP A 165 -1.18 4.98 15.16
N LYS A 166 -2.45 5.39 15.31
CA LYS A 166 -3.54 4.85 14.48
C LYS A 166 -3.41 5.37 13.06
N LEU A 167 -3.06 6.64 12.88
CA LEU A 167 -2.90 7.23 11.55
C LEU A 167 -1.78 6.52 10.77
N GLU A 168 -0.64 6.27 11.40
CA GLU A 168 0.45 5.52 10.78
C GLU A 168 0.02 4.10 10.42
N ARG A 169 -0.68 3.41 11.33
CA ARG A 169 -1.26 2.09 11.04
C ARG A 169 -2.16 2.09 9.81
N TYR A 170 -3.07 3.05 9.69
CA TYR A 170 -3.98 3.12 8.53
C TYR A 170 -3.23 3.39 7.23
N LYS A 171 -2.18 4.23 7.26
CA LYS A 171 -1.29 4.44 6.10
C LYS A 171 -0.59 3.14 5.70
N THR A 172 -0.09 2.36 6.65
CA THR A 172 0.53 1.05 6.35
C THR A 172 -0.49 0.06 5.78
N VAL A 173 -1.70 0.00 6.34
CA VAL A 173 -2.78 -0.86 5.85
C VAL A 173 -3.19 -0.47 4.43
N GLU A 174 -3.32 0.82 4.16
CA GLU A 174 -3.62 1.35 2.83
C GLU A 174 -2.54 0.93 1.81
N LYS A 175 -1.25 1.13 2.13
CA LYS A 175 -0.15 0.72 1.25
C LYS A 175 -0.16 -0.79 0.99
N LYS A 176 -0.36 -1.62 2.03
CA LYS A 176 -0.39 -3.08 1.88
C LYS A 176 -1.58 -3.56 1.03
N ASN A 177 -2.77 -3.02 1.27
CA ASN A 177 -3.95 -3.34 0.46
C ASN A 177 -3.80 -2.83 -0.98
N GLY A 178 -3.19 -1.65 -1.17
CA GLY A 178 -2.85 -1.12 -2.49
C GLY A 178 -1.89 -2.04 -3.25
N ARG A 179 -0.80 -2.50 -2.63
CA ARG A 179 0.13 -3.47 -3.22
C ARG A 179 -0.55 -4.77 -3.62
N ALA A 180 -1.39 -5.32 -2.74
CA ALA A 180 -2.15 -6.52 -3.04
C ALA A 180 -3.12 -6.30 -4.22
N ALA A 181 -3.84 -5.18 -4.24
CA ALA A 181 -4.78 -4.84 -5.31
C ALA A 181 -4.10 -4.64 -6.66
N MET A 182 -2.90 -4.04 -6.70
CA MET A 182 -2.12 -3.89 -7.94
C MET A 182 -1.78 -5.25 -8.55
N ILE A 183 -1.32 -6.20 -7.74
CA ILE A 183 -1.01 -7.57 -8.19
C ILE A 183 -2.30 -8.28 -8.61
N ALA A 184 -3.37 -8.14 -7.83
CA ALA A 184 -4.64 -8.78 -8.09
C ALA A 184 -5.25 -8.32 -9.43
N MET A 185 -5.26 -7.01 -9.71
CA MET A 185 -5.73 -6.48 -10.99
C MET A 185 -4.86 -6.93 -12.16
N ALA A 186 -3.53 -6.91 -12.02
CA ALA A 186 -2.63 -7.41 -13.06
C ALA A 186 -2.90 -8.89 -13.36
N SER A 187 -3.17 -9.71 -12.33
CA SER A 187 -3.51 -11.12 -12.50
C SER A 187 -4.86 -11.33 -13.19
N LEU A 188 -5.89 -10.54 -12.88
CA LEU A 188 -7.19 -10.64 -13.56
C LEU A 188 -7.09 -10.28 -15.04
N PHE A 189 -6.36 -9.21 -15.37
CA PHE A 189 -6.14 -8.83 -16.77
C PHE A 189 -5.35 -9.89 -17.53
N ALA A 190 -4.32 -10.47 -16.92
CA ALA A 190 -3.56 -11.58 -17.51
C ALA A 190 -4.46 -12.80 -17.74
N PHE A 191 -5.24 -13.20 -16.75
CA PHE A 191 -6.17 -14.33 -16.84
C PHE A 191 -7.18 -14.15 -17.99
N LYS A 192 -7.78 -12.95 -18.10
CA LYS A 192 -8.77 -12.67 -19.16
C LYS A 192 -8.14 -12.58 -20.54
N SER A 193 -6.95 -12.01 -20.65
CA SER A 193 -6.29 -11.76 -21.94
C SER A 193 -5.54 -12.98 -22.46
N ILE A 194 -5.06 -13.84 -21.56
CA ILE A 194 -4.22 -15.01 -21.84
C ILE A 194 -4.79 -16.19 -21.04
N PRO A 195 -5.55 -17.10 -21.69
CA PRO A 195 -6.03 -18.32 -21.06
C PRO A 195 -4.87 -19.14 -20.49
N GLY A 196 -5.00 -19.67 -19.27
CA GLY A 196 -3.94 -20.48 -18.65
C GLY A 196 -2.85 -19.69 -17.91
N SER A 197 -2.92 -18.36 -17.88
CA SER A 197 -1.85 -17.52 -17.30
C SER A 197 -1.87 -17.44 -15.77
N VAL A 198 -3.02 -17.71 -15.13
CA VAL A 198 -3.18 -17.72 -13.67
C VAL A 198 -3.60 -19.12 -13.22
N PRO A 199 -2.64 -19.96 -12.79
CA PRO A 199 -2.87 -21.39 -12.55
C PRO A 199 -3.95 -21.68 -11.51
N ILE A 200 -4.11 -20.79 -10.53
CA ILE A 200 -5.11 -20.92 -9.46
C ILE A 200 -6.53 -20.72 -9.99
N MET A 201 -6.72 -19.82 -10.96
CA MET A 201 -8.05 -19.54 -11.52
C MET A 201 -8.51 -20.68 -12.43
N ASP A 202 -7.58 -21.26 -13.21
CA ASP A 202 -7.86 -22.45 -14.02
C ASP A 202 -8.19 -23.67 -13.14
N PHE A 203 -7.48 -23.83 -12.01
CA PHE A 203 -7.76 -24.89 -11.03
C PHE A 203 -9.14 -24.73 -10.36
N LEU A 204 -9.58 -23.49 -10.16
CA LEU A 204 -10.92 -23.19 -9.63
C LEU A 204 -12.03 -23.31 -10.69
N GLY A 205 -11.69 -23.71 -11.92
CA GLY A 205 -12.64 -23.93 -13.00
C GLY A 205 -13.20 -22.65 -13.61
N ALA A 206 -12.58 -21.49 -13.36
CA ALA A 206 -12.86 -20.28 -14.11
C ALA A 206 -12.28 -20.48 -15.52
N ASN A 207 -13.15 -20.66 -16.51
CA ASN A 207 -12.82 -20.64 -17.93
C ASN A 207 -13.67 -19.57 -18.62
#